data_AF-A0A355DIT1-F1
#
_entry.id   AF-A0A355DIT1-F1
#
_cell.length_a   1.000
_cell.length_b   1.000
_cell.length_c   1.000
_cell.angle_alpha   90.00
_cell.angle_beta   90.00
_cell.angle_gamma   90.00
#
_symmetry.space_group_name_H-M   'P 1'
#
loop_
_entity.id
_entity.type
_entity.pdbx_description
1 polymer ?
#
loop_
_entity_poly.entity_id
_entity_poly.type
_entity_poly.pdbx_seq_one_letter_code
_entity_poly.pdbx_strand_id
1 'polypeptide(L)' 'MSVERGRDWGGTGPLPEGAVIVSTNAELRSVVADARRAGRDPPVVGLRGGDLWRTLGGREPDHVYVDQVTLATVDIGS' A
#
# COMPACT_ATOMS: atom_id res chain seq x y z
N MET A 1 -10.95 -4.25 21.83
CA MET A 1 -10.34 -3.46 20.74
C MET A 1 -10.97 -2.09 20.76
N SER A 2 -10.27 -1.07 21.24
CA SER A 2 -10.75 0.31 21.26
C SER A 2 -10.13 1.06 20.07
N VAL A 3 -10.98 1.57 19.19
CA VAL A 3 -10.56 2.60 18.23
C VAL A 3 -10.33 3.87 19.04
N GLU A 4 -9.11 4.40 18.98
CA GLU A 4 -8.72 5.61 19.70
C GLU A 4 -8.85 6.83 18.77
N ARG A 5 -9.51 7.85 19.29
CA ARG A 5 -9.70 9.12 18.58
C ARG A 5 -8.37 9.85 18.46
N GLY A 6 -7.99 10.26 17.25
CA GLY A 6 -6.76 11.02 16.98
C GLY A 6 -5.54 10.17 16.62
N ARG A 7 -5.66 8.83 16.63
CA ARG A 7 -4.63 7.94 16.08
C ARG A 7 -4.76 7.89 14.56
N ASP A 8 -3.64 7.87 13.85
CA ASP A 8 -3.61 7.67 12.40
C ASP A 8 -3.98 6.22 12.11
N TRP A 9 -5.16 6.04 11.54
CA TRP A 9 -5.69 4.73 11.10
C TRP A 9 -5.62 4.60 9.58
N GLY A 10 -4.88 5.50 8.93
CA GLY A 10 -4.98 5.76 7.50
C GLY A 10 -6.05 6.82 7.19
N GLY A 11 -6.17 7.12 5.91
CA GLY A 11 -7.10 8.13 5.40
C GLY A 11 -7.42 7.95 3.93
N THR A 12 -8.12 8.92 3.37
CA THR A 12 -8.29 9.05 1.92
C THR A 12 -7.49 10.25 1.44
N GLY A 13 -6.85 10.13 0.28
CA GLY A 13 -6.00 11.18 -0.27
C GLY A 13 -5.59 10.86 -1.71
N PRO A 14 -4.96 11.79 -2.43
CA PRO A 14 -4.42 11.49 -3.75
C PRO A 14 -3.33 10.42 -3.65
N LEU A 15 -3.16 9.64 -4.72
CA LEU A 15 -2.01 8.74 -4.81
C LEU A 15 -0.71 9.56 -4.75
N PRO A 16 0.22 9.26 -3.83
CA PRO A 16 1.48 9.98 -3.76
C PRO A 16 2.27 9.89 -5.06
N GLU A 17 2.90 11.00 -5.46
CA GLU A 17 3.75 11.03 -6.65
C GLU A 17 4.90 10.03 -6.52
N GLY A 18 5.20 9.32 -7.61
CA GLY A 18 6.25 8.30 -7.62
C GLY A 18 5.87 6.98 -6.93
N ALA A 19 4.61 6.79 -6.53
CA ALA A 19 4.14 5.50 -6.02
C ALA A 19 4.34 4.38 -7.04
N VAL A 20 4.95 3.28 -6.60
CA VAL A 20 5.15 2.09 -7.44
C VAL A 20 3.86 1.28 -7.45
N ILE A 21 3.28 1.04 -8.62
CA ILE A 21 2.04 0.25 -8.73
C ILE A 21 2.36 -1.23 -8.89
N VAL A 22 1.72 -2.07 -8.07
CA VAL A 22 1.84 -3.54 -8.15
C VAL A 22 0.46 -4.19 -8.14
N SER A 23 0.34 -5.33 -8.80
CA SER A 23 -0.92 -6.08 -8.95
C SER A 23 -0.87 -7.46 -8.29
N THR A 24 0.31 -7.93 -7.89
CA THR A 24 0.50 -9.27 -7.32
C THR A 24 1.37 -9.27 -6.06
N ASN A 25 1.21 -10.31 -5.24
CA ASN A 25 2.06 -10.55 -4.06
C ASN A 25 3.55 -10.65 -4.45
N ALA A 26 3.86 -11.24 -5.61
CA ALA A 26 5.23 -11.44 -6.07
C ALA A 26 5.91 -10.10 -6.42
N GLU A 27 5.20 -9.22 -7.12
CA GLU A 27 5.69 -7.87 -7.45
C GLU A 27 5.92 -7.05 -6.19
N LEU A 28 4.95 -7.01 -5.26
CA LEU A 28 5.11 -6.33 -3.97
C LEU A 28 6.33 -6.86 -3.22
N ARG A 29 6.50 -8.18 -3.17
CA ARG A 29 7.64 -8.82 -2.53
C ARG A 29 8.98 -8.43 -3.17
N SER A 30 9.04 -8.34 -4.51
CA SER A 30 10.25 -7.92 -5.21
C SER A 30 10.61 -6.48 -4.85
N VAL A 31 9.65 -5.55 -4.90
CA VAL A 31 9.87 -4.13 -4.56
C VAL A 31 10.45 -3.98 -3.16
N VAL A 32 9.87 -4.65 -2.17
CA VAL A 32 10.35 -4.61 -0.78
C VAL A 32 11.74 -5.24 -0.65
N ALA A 33 11.96 -6.40 -1.28
CA ALA A 33 13.24 -7.11 -1.22
C ALA A 33 14.38 -6.30 -1.87
N ASP A 34 14.11 -5.64 -2.98
CA ASP A 34 15.10 -4.84 -3.71
C ASP A 34 15.46 -3.57 -2.94
N ALA A 35 14.48 -2.90 -2.31
CA ALA A 35 14.74 -1.78 -1.42
C ALA A 35 15.60 -2.19 -0.22
N ARG A 36 15.24 -3.28 0.45
CA ARG A 36 16.00 -3.83 1.58
C ARG A 36 17.43 -4.22 1.19
N ARG A 37 17.61 -4.90 0.04
CA ARG A 37 18.93 -5.28 -0.47
C ARG A 37 19.79 -4.05 -0.75
N ALA A 38 19.18 -2.95 -1.18
CA ALA A 38 19.85 -1.68 -1.41
C ALA A 38 20.05 -0.85 -0.12
N GLY A 39 19.66 -1.34 1.05
CA GLY A 39 19.75 -0.60 2.31
C GLY A 39 18.86 0.64 2.36
N ARG A 40 17.74 0.64 1.63
CA ARG A 40 16.78 1.75 1.55
C ARG A 40 15.43 1.33 2.10
N ASP A 41 14.66 2.31 2.55
CA ASP A 41 13.26 2.08 2.89
C ASP A 41 12.45 1.70 1.63
N PRO A 42 11.48 0.77 1.75
CA PRO A 42 10.56 0.49 0.66
C PRO A 42 9.83 1.77 0.22
N PRO A 43 9.63 1.98 -1.09
CA PRO A 43 8.88 3.13 -1.59
C PRO A 43 7.41 3.02 -1.20
N VAL A 44 6.67 4.12 -1.39
CA VAL A 44 5.20 4.06 -1.38
C VAL A 44 4.74 3.12 -2.50
N VAL A 45 3.85 2.18 -2.16
CA VAL A 45 3.33 1.19 -3.11
C VAL A 45 1.83 1.37 -3.28
N GLY A 46 1.37 1.55 -4.52
CA GLY A 46 -0.04 1.46 -4.88
C GLY A 46 -0.43 0.01 -5.18
N LEU A 47 -1.43 -0.50 -4.46
CA LEU A 47 -1.87 -1.88 -4.59
C LEU A 47 -3.10 -1.97 -5.50
N ARG A 48 -3.03 -2.79 -6.56
CA ARG A 48 -4.17 -3.13 -7.44
C ARG A 48 -4.62 -4.59 -7.35
N GLY A 49 -3.94 -5.38 -6.51
CA GLY A 49 -4.20 -6.80 -6.38
C GLY A 49 -3.34 -7.46 -5.31
N GLY A 50 -3.48 -8.77 -5.17
CA GLY A 50 -2.84 -9.54 -4.11
C GLY A 50 -3.60 -9.52 -2.78
N ASP A 51 -3.04 -10.19 -1.77
CA ASP A 51 -3.75 -10.45 -0.52
C ASP A 51 -3.79 -9.22 0.38
N LEU A 52 -2.71 -8.44 0.43
CA LEU A 52 -2.70 -7.19 1.19
C LEU A 52 -3.74 -6.19 0.65
N TRP A 53 -3.89 -6.10 -0.67
CA TRP A 53 -4.93 -5.27 -1.31
C TRP A 53 -6.34 -5.69 -0.87
N ARG A 54 -6.64 -7.00 -0.87
CA ARG A 54 -7.93 -7.52 -0.40
C ARG A 54 -8.15 -7.27 1.09
N THR A 55 -7.12 -7.47 1.91
CA THR A 55 -7.15 -7.20 3.36
C THR A 55 -7.46 -5.75 3.67
N LEU A 56 -6.94 -4.82 2.86
CA LEU A 56 -7.20 -3.39 2.96
C LEU A 56 -8.51 -2.95 2.28
N GLY A 57 -9.35 -3.89 1.83
CA GLY A 57 -10.68 -3.63 1.29
C GLY A 57 -10.78 -3.46 -0.23
N GLY A 58 -9.70 -3.74 -0.97
CA GLY A 58 -9.70 -3.74 -2.43
C GLY A 58 -10.63 -4.80 -3.04
N ARG A 59 -11.46 -4.40 -4.00
CA ARG A 59 -12.47 -5.27 -4.65
C ARG A 59 -12.40 -5.29 -6.17
N GLU A 60 -12.10 -4.16 -6.81
CA GLU A 60 -12.11 -4.01 -8.27
C GLU A 60 -10.80 -3.36 -8.76
N PRO A 61 -10.00 -4.05 -9.58
CA PRO A 61 -8.67 -3.58 -9.97
C PRO A 61 -8.71 -2.42 -10.97
N ASP A 62 -9.82 -2.23 -11.69
CA ASP A 62 -9.97 -1.26 -12.78
C ASP A 62 -10.53 0.10 -12.34
N HIS A 63 -10.86 0.28 -11.06
CA HIS A 63 -11.17 1.59 -10.45
C HIS A 63 -9.90 2.42 -10.19
N VAL A 64 -9.01 2.44 -11.18
CA VAL A 64 -7.67 3.05 -11.15
C VAL A 64 -7.73 4.58 -11.18
N TYR A 65 -8.84 5.15 -11.62
CA TYR A 65 -9.04 6.60 -11.68
C TYR A 65 -9.99 7.04 -10.57
N VAL A 66 -9.46 7.06 -9.34
CA VAL A 66 -10.12 7.75 -8.24
C VAL A 66 -9.21 8.89 -7.81
N ASP A 67 -9.76 10.09 -7.75
CA ASP A 67 -9.06 11.28 -7.21
C ASP A 67 -8.57 11.06 -5.76
N GLN A 68 -9.08 10.02 -5.10
CA GLN A 68 -8.78 9.63 -3.73
C GLN A 68 -8.56 8.11 -3.63
N VAL A 69 -7.41 7.70 -3.12
CA VAL A 69 -7.07 6.34 -2.72
C VAL A 69 -7.09 6.21 -1.20
N THR A 70 -7.24 4.99 -0.69
CA THR A 70 -6.99 4.69 0.73
C THR A 70 -5.48 4.70 0.98
N LEU A 71 -5.04 5.54 1.90
CA LEU A 71 -3.67 5.63 2.38
C LEU A 71 -3.57 4.92 3.73
N ALA A 72 -2.60 4.02 3.86
CA ALA A 72 -2.34 3.31 5.10
C ALA A 72 -0.85 3.08 5.30
N THR A 73 -0.37 3.33 6.52
CA THR A 73 0.97 2.94 6.96
C THR A 73 0.90 1.52 7.51
N VAL A 74 1.78 0.64 7.03
CA VAL A 74 1.84 -0.77 7.46
C VAL A 74 3.24 -1.12 7.93
N ASP A 75 3.31 -1.85 9.04
CA ASP A 75 4.57 -2.44 9.49
C ASP A 75 4.92 -3.65 8.62
N ILE A 76 6.16 -3.70 8.14
CA ILE A 76 6.65 -4.81 7.32
C ILE A 76 7.58 -5.67 8.16
N GLY A 77 7.18 -6.93 8.40
CA GLY A 77 7.99 -7.90 9.14
C GLY A 77 9.39 -8.10 8.55
N SER A 78 10.38 -8.34 9.41
CA SER A 78 11.78 -8.56 9.04
C SER A 78 11.98 -9.84 8.24
#